data_AF-A0A850R8B9-F1
#
_entry.id   AF-A0A850R8B9-F1
#
_cell.length_a   1.000
_cell.length_b   1.000
_cell.length_c   1.000
_cell.angle_alpha   90.00
_cell.angle_beta   90.00
_cell.angle_gamma   90.00
#
_symmetry.space_group_name_H-M   'P 1'
#
loop_
_entity.id
_entity.type
_entity.pdbx_description
1 polymer ?
#
loop_
_entity_poly.entity_id
_entity_poly.type
_entity_poly.pdbx_seq_one_letter_code
_entity_poly.pdbx_strand_id
1 'polypeptide(L)'
;MFKKVKAILLLDSMLGFFLTLQTLTLIPLTVVPTQQKLRQVQVRTELKVALWQKLQLPQLQSIRLNSKLYYFKQRGSIFEISQGQNHLEYDSQGQKFRFSPQ
;
A
#
# COMPACT_ATOMS: atom_id res chain seq x y z
N MET A 1 -49.73 -2.55 -32.62
CA MET A 1 -49.05 -3.29 -31.53
C MET A 1 -47.51 -3.07 -31.53
N PHE A 2 -47.03 -1.84 -31.74
CA PHE A 2 -45.58 -1.53 -31.89
C PHE A 2 -45.00 -0.63 -30.78
N LYS A 3 -45.84 0.01 -29.95
CA LYS A 3 -45.39 0.91 -28.87
C LYS A 3 -44.82 0.16 -27.65
N LYS A 4 -45.37 -1.01 -27.30
CA LYS A 4 -44.91 -1.81 -26.15
C LYS A 4 -43.51 -2.41 -26.37
N VAL A 5 -43.21 -2.86 -27.59
CA VAL A 5 -41.90 -3.45 -27.95
C VAL A 5 -40.78 -2.40 -27.90
N LYS A 6 -41.05 -1.17 -28.37
CA LYS A 6 -40.09 -0.06 -28.28
C LYS A 6 -39.81 0.38 -26.85
N ALA A 7 -40.81 0.35 -25.97
CA ALA A 7 -40.64 0.71 -24.56
C ALA A 7 -39.78 -0.32 -23.79
N ILE A 8 -39.92 -1.62 -24.10
CA ILE A 8 -39.09 -2.69 -23.52
C ILE A 8 -37.65 -2.57 -24.01
N LEU A 9 -37.44 -2.34 -25.31
CA LEU A 9 -36.10 -2.10 -25.88
C LEU A 9 -35.42 -0.87 -25.27
N LEU A 10 -36.16 0.21 -24.99
CA LEU A 10 -35.62 1.38 -24.30
C LEU A 10 -35.24 1.06 -22.85
N LEU A 11 -36.05 0.28 -22.14
CA LEU A 11 -35.81 -0.10 -20.75
C LEU A 11 -34.56 -0.98 -20.60
N ASP A 12 -34.38 -1.97 -21.48
CA ASP A 12 -33.20 -2.85 -21.50
C ASP A 12 -31.92 -2.06 -21.83
N SER A 13 -32.02 -1.11 -22.76
CA SER A 13 -30.91 -0.21 -23.11
C SER A 13 -30.50 0.68 -21.92
N MET A 14 -31.48 1.19 -21.17
CA MET A 14 -31.23 2.01 -19.98
C MET A 14 -30.69 1.19 -18.80
N LEU A 15 -31.13 -0.06 -18.63
CA LEU A 15 -30.58 -0.98 -17.64
C LEU A 15 -29.12 -1.34 -17.95
N GLY A 16 -28.79 -1.65 -19.21
CA GLY A 16 -27.42 -1.88 -19.64
C GLY A 16 -26.52 -0.65 -19.44
N PHE A 17 -27.03 0.55 -19.74
CA PHE A 17 -26.33 1.81 -19.47
C PHE A 17 -26.13 2.07 -17.98
N PHE A 18 -27.12 1.76 -17.13
CA PHE A 18 -27.03 1.93 -15.69
C PHE A 18 -26.03 0.95 -15.06
N LEU A 19 -26.01 -0.31 -15.50
CA LEU A 19 -25.06 -1.33 -15.06
C LEU A 19 -23.61 -0.98 -15.46
N THR A 20 -23.41 -0.42 -16.65
CA THR A 20 -22.09 0.05 -17.10
C THR A 20 -21.61 1.28 -16.33
N LEU A 21 -22.51 2.23 -16.01
CA LEU A 21 -22.22 3.36 -15.12
C LEU A 21 -21.88 2.92 -13.69
N GLN A 22 -22.61 1.96 -13.14
CA GLN A 22 -22.34 1.40 -11.81
C GLN A 22 -20.99 0.68 -11.77
N THR A 23 -20.63 -0.10 -12.79
CA THR A 23 -19.32 -0.76 -12.85
C THR A 23 -18.17 0.23 -13.04
N LEU A 24 -18.32 1.26 -13.89
CA LEU A 24 -17.34 2.33 -14.07
C LEU A 24 -17.07 3.13 -12.78
N THR A 25 -18.07 3.26 -11.90
CA THR A 25 -17.92 3.96 -10.61
C THR A 25 -17.36 3.03 -9.52
N LEU A 26 -17.70 1.73 -9.53
CA LEU A 26 -17.21 0.74 -8.56
C LEU A 26 -15.72 0.39 -8.72
N ILE A 27 -15.20 0.35 -9.95
CA ILE A 27 -13.79 0.02 -10.22
C ILE A 27 -12.81 1.01 -9.53
N PRO A 28 -12.92 2.34 -9.72
CA PRO A 28 -12.01 3.28 -9.04
C PRO A 28 -12.19 3.25 -7.51
N LEU A 29 -13.42 3.07 -7.01
CA LEU A 29 -13.72 2.98 -5.57
C LEU A 29 -13.08 1.77 -4.88
N THR A 30 -12.88 0.67 -5.60
CA THR A 30 -12.31 -0.57 -5.05
C THR A 30 -10.82 -0.71 -5.36
N VAL A 31 -10.39 -0.34 -6.56
CA VAL A 31 -9.00 -0.50 -7.01
C VAL A 31 -8.05 0.46 -6.29
N VAL A 32 -8.43 1.73 -6.12
CA VAL A 32 -7.58 2.76 -5.50
C VAL A 32 -7.22 2.42 -4.03
N PRO A 33 -8.17 2.11 -3.13
CA PRO A 33 -7.82 1.74 -1.76
C PRO A 33 -7.02 0.43 -1.68
N THR A 34 -7.23 -0.50 -2.62
CA THR A 34 -6.48 -1.75 -2.67
C THR A 34 -5.03 -1.52 -3.11
N GLN A 35 -4.80 -0.65 -4.10
CA GLN A 35 -3.47 -0.24 -4.52
C GLN A 35 -2.73 0.55 -3.43
N GLN A 36 -3.42 1.42 -2.70
CA GLN A 36 -2.84 2.14 -1.57
C GLN A 36 -2.41 1.18 -0.44
N LYS A 37 -3.26 0.21 -0.09
CA LYS A 37 -2.91 -0.83 0.88
C LYS A 37 -1.72 -1.67 0.42
N LEU A 38 -1.69 -2.08 -0.85
CA LEU A 38 -0.56 -2.82 -1.41
C LEU A 38 0.75 -2.02 -1.32
N ARG A 39 0.73 -0.72 -1.66
CA ARG A 39 1.89 0.16 -1.51
C ARG A 39 2.35 0.27 -0.06
N GLN A 40 1.42 0.43 0.88
CA GLN A 40 1.75 0.47 2.31
C GLN A 40 2.39 -0.83 2.79
N VAL A 41 1.83 -1.98 2.41
CA VAL A 41 2.40 -3.29 2.75
C VAL A 41 3.79 -3.44 2.14
N GLN A 42 3.98 -3.06 0.89
CA GLN A 42 5.27 -3.12 0.22
C GLN A 42 6.33 -2.26 0.93
N VAL A 43 6.01 -1.02 1.28
CA VAL A 43 6.91 -0.13 2.03
C VAL A 43 7.29 -0.75 3.38
N ARG A 44 6.31 -1.30 4.11
CA ARG A 44 6.56 -1.97 5.40
C ARG A 44 7.47 -3.19 5.24
N THR A 45 7.27 -3.98 4.19
CA THR A 45 8.11 -5.14 3.88
C THR A 45 9.54 -4.70 3.55
N GLU A 46 9.71 -3.68 2.71
CA GLU A 46 11.04 -3.15 2.36
C GLU A 46 11.80 -2.64 3.60
N LEU A 47 11.12 -1.94 4.53
CA LEU A 47 11.72 -1.50 5.80
C LEU A 47 12.17 -2.67 6.68
N LYS A 48 11.39 -3.76 6.74
CA LYS A 48 11.77 -4.97 7.47
C LYS A 48 12.96 -5.69 6.83
N VAL A 49 13.01 -5.73 5.49
CA VAL A 49 14.17 -6.30 4.77
C VAL A 49 15.42 -5.47 5.04
N ALA A 50 15.32 -4.14 5.01
CA ALA A 50 16.43 -3.25 5.37
C ALA A 50 16.90 -3.49 6.81
N LEU A 51 15.98 -3.68 7.77
CA LEU A 51 16.33 -4.04 9.15
C LEU A 51 17.11 -5.34 9.21
N TRP A 52 16.59 -6.37 8.54
CA TRP A 52 17.21 -7.69 8.56
C TRP A 52 18.65 -7.64 8.01
N GLN A 53 18.88 -6.89 6.94
CA GLN A 53 20.24 -6.67 6.41
C GLN A 53 21.14 -5.90 7.39
N LYS A 54 20.61 -4.89 8.08
CA LYS A 54 21.34 -4.17 9.14
C LYS A 54 21.69 -5.07 10.33
N LEU A 55 20.80 -6.00 10.71
CA LEU A 55 21.08 -6.96 11.78
C LEU A 55 22.16 -7.97 11.37
N GLN A 56 22.22 -8.35 10.10
CA GLN A 56 23.31 -9.19 9.57
C GLN A 56 24.63 -8.43 9.45
N LEU A 57 24.57 -7.15 9.10
CA LEU A 57 25.73 -6.28 8.87
C LEU A 57 25.65 -5.04 9.77
N PRO A 58 25.99 -5.17 11.07
CA PRO A 58 25.78 -4.11 12.07
C PRO A 58 26.57 -2.83 11.79
N GLN A 59 27.57 -2.88 10.91
CA GLN A 59 28.41 -1.73 10.55
C GLN A 59 27.73 -0.78 9.53
N LEU A 60 26.65 -1.20 8.87
CA LEU A 60 25.99 -0.41 7.82
C LEU A 60 25.32 0.86 8.36
N GLN A 61 25.68 2.04 7.87
CA GLN A 61 25.00 3.29 8.23
C GLN A 61 23.78 3.56 7.34
N SER A 62 23.82 3.07 6.10
CA SER A 62 22.70 3.13 5.17
C SER A 62 22.75 1.94 4.21
N ILE A 63 21.62 1.64 3.57
CA ILE A 63 21.54 0.64 2.51
C ILE A 63 20.63 1.13 1.39
N ARG A 64 20.93 0.73 0.15
CA ARG A 64 20.09 1.01 -1.01
C ARG A 64 19.34 -0.26 -1.42
N LEU A 65 18.01 -0.21 -1.41
CA LEU A 65 17.13 -1.28 -1.89
C LEU A 65 16.15 -0.71 -2.91
N ASN A 66 16.01 -1.34 -4.08
CA ASN A 66 15.11 -0.90 -5.16
C ASN A 66 15.21 0.60 -5.46
N SER A 67 16.45 1.10 -5.58
CA SER A 67 16.76 2.52 -5.82
C SER A 67 16.34 3.51 -4.71
N LYS A 68 15.84 3.02 -3.57
CA LYS A 68 15.55 3.82 -2.37
C LYS A 68 16.69 3.67 -1.37
N LEU A 69 17.02 4.77 -0.70
CA LEU A 69 18.05 4.79 0.35
C LEU A 69 17.38 4.73 1.73
N TYR A 70 17.89 3.85 2.58
CA TYR A 70 17.42 3.61 3.94
C TYR A 70 18.53 3.98 4.90
N TYR A 71 18.20 4.73 5.95
CA TYR A 71 19.15 5.15 6.97
C TYR A 71 18.90 4.42 8.27
N PHE A 72 19.98 4.10 8.98
CA PHE A 72 19.93 3.38 10.23
C PHE A 72 20.36 4.26 11.39
N LYS A 73 19.60 4.24 12.48
CA LYS A 73 19.96 4.87 13.74
C LYS A 73 19.68 3.90 14.88
N GLN A 74 20.58 3.85 15.85
CA GLN A 74 20.41 3.01 17.04
C GLN A 74 20.27 3.92 18.26
N ARG A 75 19.22 3.71 19.06
CA ARG A 75 18.98 4.39 20.33
C ARG A 75 18.81 3.34 21.43
N GLY A 76 19.92 2.95 22.05
CA GLY A 76 19.94 1.87 23.04
C GLY A 76 19.50 0.54 22.43
N SER A 77 18.38 -0.02 22.90
CA SER A 77 17.75 -1.26 22.41
C SER A 77 16.84 -1.06 21.19
N ILE A 78 16.61 0.19 20.76
CA ILE A 78 15.72 0.50 19.65
C ILE A 78 16.54 0.74 18.38
N PHE A 79 16.22 0.01 17.32
CA PHE A 79 16.71 0.24 15.97
C PHE A 79 15.68 1.03 15.18
N GLU A 80 16.10 2.18 14.67
CA GLU A 80 15.31 3.08 13.86
C GLU A 80 15.77 2.99 12.40
N ILE A 81 14.80 2.88 11.50
CA ILE A 81 15.01 2.84 10.05
C ILE A 81 14.11 3.88 9.41
N SER A 82 14.71 4.75 8.62
CA SER A 82 13.98 5.79 7.90
C SER A 82 14.20 5.68 6.38
N GLN A 83 13.12 5.89 5.64
CA GLN A 83 13.11 6.02 4.18
C GLN A 83 12.12 7.11 3.78
N GLY A 84 12.63 8.32 3.49
CA GLY A 84 11.78 9.49 3.26
C GLY A 84 10.88 9.77 4.47
N GLN A 85 9.57 9.77 4.27
CA GLN A 85 8.54 9.97 5.31
C GLN A 85 8.18 8.69 6.09
N ASN A 86 8.69 7.52 5.66
CA ASN A 86 8.35 6.25 6.29
C ASN A 86 9.39 5.89 7.36
N HIS A 87 8.90 5.47 8.53
CA HIS A 87 9.74 5.08 9.66
C HIS A 87 9.37 3.69 10.20
N LEU A 88 10.37 2.92 10.59
CA LEU A 88 10.24 1.66 11.30
C LEU A 88 11.13 1.69 12.56
N GLU A 89 10.51 1.44 13.70
CA GLU A 89 11.19 1.18 14.96
C GLU A 89 11.12 -0.31 15.27
N TYR A 90 12.26 -0.87 15.61
CA TYR A 90 12.39 -2.25 16.09
C TYR A 90 13.00 -2.26 17.49
N ASP A 91 12.23 -2.72 18.45
CA ASP A 91 12.69 -2.95 19.82
C ASP A 91 13.32 -4.36 19.89
N SER A 92 14.63 -4.43 20.14
CA SER A 92 15.37 -5.69 20.20
C SER A 92 15.07 -6.51 21.46
N GLN A 93 14.62 -5.88 22.55
CA GLN A 93 14.28 -6.56 23.80
C GLN A 93 12.88 -7.15 23.75
N GLY A 94 11.92 -6.37 23.23
CA GLY A 94 10.53 -6.79 23.09
C GLY A 94 10.21 -7.53 21.78
N GLN A 95 11.12 -7.53 20.81
CA GLN A 95 10.92 -8.01 19.43
C GLN A 95 9.68 -7.40 18.76
N LYS A 96 9.40 -6.12 19.03
CA LYS A 96 8.22 -5.41 18.51
C LYS A 96 8.59 -4.47 17.39
N PHE A 97 7.72 -4.41 16.38
CA PHE A 97 7.80 -3.45 15.28
C PHE A 97 6.78 -2.34 15.46
N ARG A 98 7.20 -1.08 15.32
CA ARG A 98 6.30 0.07 15.25
C ARG A 98 6.53 0.80 13.94
N PHE A 99 5.44 1.06 13.23
CA PHE A 99 5.43 1.82 11.99
C PHE A 99 4.79 3.17 12.25
N SER A 100 5.51 4.23 11.94
CA SER A 100 5.02 5.61 12.09
C SER A 100 5.12 6.32 10.74
N PRO A 101 3.98 6.76 10.15
CA PRO A 101 3.99 7.81 9.16
C PRO A 101 4.27 9.15 9.88
N GLN A 102 5.19 9.96 9.36
CA GLN A 102 5.30 11.37 9.75
C GLN A 102 4.18 12.19 9.10
#